data_AF-A0AAN3M508-F1
#
_entry.id   AF-A0AAN3M508-F1
#
_cell.length_a   1.000
_cell.length_b   1.000
_cell.length_c   1.000
_cell.angle_alpha   90.00
_cell.angle_beta   90.00
_cell.angle_gamma   90.00
#
_symmetry.space_group_name_H-M   'P 1'
#
loop_
_entity.id
_entity.type
_entity.pdbx_description
1 polymer ?
#
loop_
_entity_poly.entity_id
_entity_poly.type
_entity_poly.pdbx_seq_one_letter_code
_entity_poly.pdbx_strand_id
1 'polypeptide(L)'
;MKMTKADFGVTIDDTLITDFRDVVNEGEFAYSYFINRNGKNQFSPICSCMDWISVSVRNLMNFPELSEDIDVKAMQVYSLISSIDIAVEALQQLHRIIESDDKLARWPFKKSTNVFKNKTPYLSHEDDDAYFKSIRAIFGAHPTNLKNSDGERLFASWPHFHAFNENDFTISLYNNTPGKDDVIFGIKFDELITYIEDRYKYLTSLKGSVIAIRIKHYSTLSKQIIPSTDNIHAELKLLLSEVAVRGDNDYYRMEVEELIKLFEGNVKEAHLKDEADVFLSKLHPIAVEIRYNLQEMNIEDLATKHGVLISTLPKNALHYVLQKMFTWLHSDRYDPMGGFYLDKLNEYSGGRYNFCSEDDDSTTLLKLRMMLHWYHQQK
;
A
#
# COMPACT_ATOMS: atom_id res chain seq x y z
N MET A 1 35.29 -7.73 25.27
CA MET A 1 34.33 -8.84 25.06
C MET A 1 33.75 -8.68 23.67
N LYS A 2 33.91 -9.67 22.78
CA LYS A 2 33.29 -9.62 21.44
C LYS A 2 31.79 -9.73 21.61
N MET A 3 31.06 -8.67 21.31
CA MET A 3 29.61 -8.72 21.20
C MET A 3 29.26 -9.26 19.82
N THR A 4 28.76 -10.50 19.79
CA THR A 4 28.30 -11.23 18.63
C THR A 4 26.86 -10.82 18.27
N LYS A 5 26.40 -11.21 17.08
CA LYS A 5 25.00 -11.06 16.65
C LYS A 5 23.98 -11.68 17.64
N ALA A 6 24.39 -12.69 18.42
CA ALA A 6 23.58 -13.29 19.48
C ALA A 6 23.50 -12.42 20.75
N ASP A 7 24.51 -11.59 21.02
CA ASP A 7 24.57 -10.72 22.20
C ASP A 7 23.66 -9.48 22.08
N PHE A 8 23.23 -9.15 20.85
CA PHE A 8 22.20 -8.14 20.63
C PHE A 8 20.77 -8.68 20.77
N GLY A 9 20.58 -10.02 20.81
CA GLY A 9 19.28 -10.63 21.05
C GLY A 9 18.15 -10.13 20.14
N VAL A 10 18.44 -9.59 18.94
CA VAL A 10 17.45 -8.93 18.10
C VAL A 10 16.43 -9.96 17.63
N THR A 11 15.24 -9.97 18.25
CA THR A 11 14.11 -10.82 17.82
C THR A 11 13.28 -10.17 16.71
N ILE A 12 13.67 -8.97 16.28
CA ILE A 12 13.03 -8.23 15.20
C ILE A 12 13.42 -8.86 13.86
N ASP A 13 12.40 -9.21 13.07
CA ASP A 13 12.52 -9.60 11.67
C ASP A 13 11.66 -8.70 10.77
N ASP A 14 11.83 -8.82 9.44
CA ASP A 14 11.06 -8.03 8.47
C ASP A 14 9.74 -8.67 8.04
N THR A 15 9.31 -9.76 8.68
CA THR A 15 8.02 -10.42 8.41
C THR A 15 6.88 -9.49 8.78
N LEU A 16 6.93 -8.85 9.95
CA LEU A 16 5.81 -8.02 10.42
C LEU A 16 5.57 -6.78 9.53
N ILE A 17 6.62 -6.15 9.00
CA ILE A 17 6.48 -5.06 8.03
C ILE A 17 6.02 -5.56 6.66
N THR A 18 6.43 -6.76 6.26
CA THR A 18 5.95 -7.41 5.02
C THR A 18 4.45 -7.69 5.11
N ASP A 19 4.00 -8.34 6.19
CA ASP A 19 2.59 -8.57 6.50
C ASP A 19 1.75 -7.29 6.48
N PHE A 20 2.28 -6.20 7.06
CA PHE A 20 1.59 -4.92 7.08
C PHE A 20 1.47 -4.32 5.69
N ARG A 21 2.55 -4.39 4.88
CA ARG A 21 2.54 -3.95 3.49
C ARG A 21 1.52 -4.72 2.66
N ASP A 22 1.44 -6.04 2.84
CA ASP A 22 0.49 -6.88 2.10
C ASP A 22 -0.96 -6.45 2.39
N VAL A 23 -1.30 -6.15 3.64
CA VAL A 23 -2.63 -5.64 4.01
C VAL A 23 -2.90 -4.23 3.45
N VAL A 24 -1.91 -3.35 3.46
CA VAL A 24 -2.05 -1.99 2.89
C VAL A 24 -2.22 -2.05 1.36
N ASN A 25 -1.52 -2.96 0.69
CA ASN A 25 -1.54 -3.12 -0.76
C ASN A 25 -2.57 -4.16 -1.24
N GLU A 26 -3.40 -4.69 -0.34
CA GLU A 26 -4.45 -5.65 -0.69
C GLU A 26 -5.57 -4.93 -1.44
N GLY A 27 -5.56 -5.08 -2.76
CA GLY A 27 -6.42 -4.33 -3.67
C GLY A 27 -6.14 -2.82 -3.62
N GLU A 28 -7.11 -2.02 -4.04
CA GLU A 28 -6.95 -0.55 -4.17
C GLU A 28 -7.51 0.23 -2.96
N PHE A 29 -7.89 -0.45 -1.89
CA PHE A 29 -8.59 0.19 -0.76
C PHE A 29 -7.74 1.27 -0.09
N ALA A 30 -6.52 0.96 0.36
CA ALA A 30 -5.73 1.92 1.11
C ALA A 30 -5.35 3.12 0.24
N TYR A 31 -5.02 2.88 -1.03
CA TYR A 31 -4.76 3.95 -1.99
C TYR A 31 -5.99 4.85 -2.12
N SER A 32 -7.13 4.32 -2.58
CA SER A 32 -8.37 5.10 -2.80
C SER A 32 -8.87 5.81 -1.54
N TYR A 33 -8.76 5.16 -0.37
CA TYR A 33 -9.23 5.72 0.89
C TYR A 33 -8.32 6.82 1.45
N PHE A 34 -6.99 6.63 1.40
CA PHE A 34 -6.04 7.56 2.03
C PHE A 34 -5.48 8.63 1.06
N ILE A 35 -5.67 8.52 -0.26
CA ILE A 35 -5.12 9.47 -1.25
C ILE A 35 -5.74 10.88 -1.15
N ASN A 36 -6.97 10.99 -0.66
CA ASN A 36 -7.65 12.28 -0.49
C ASN A 36 -8.47 12.36 0.81
N ARG A 37 -7.98 11.73 1.89
CA ARG A 37 -8.68 11.76 3.17
C ARG A 37 -8.49 13.13 3.84
N ASN A 38 -9.61 13.82 4.11
CA ASN A 38 -9.63 15.18 4.64
C ASN A 38 -8.89 16.21 3.76
N GLY A 39 -8.96 16.05 2.43
CA GLY A 39 -8.33 16.99 1.48
C GLY A 39 -6.79 16.89 1.43
N LYS A 40 -6.22 15.79 1.92
CA LYS A 40 -4.78 15.55 1.95
C LYS A 40 -4.44 14.16 1.43
N ASN A 41 -3.31 14.08 0.74
CA ASN A 41 -2.68 12.81 0.40
C ASN A 41 -2.02 12.20 1.63
N GLN A 42 -2.74 11.30 2.28
CA GLN A 42 -2.27 10.55 3.45
C GLN A 42 -1.73 9.17 3.09
N PHE A 43 -1.91 8.72 1.84
CA PHE A 43 -1.33 7.47 1.35
C PHE A 43 0.19 7.59 1.17
N SER A 44 0.68 8.70 0.60
CA SER A 44 2.13 8.93 0.42
C SER A 44 2.95 8.82 1.71
N PRO A 45 2.54 9.45 2.84
CA PRO A 45 3.26 9.25 4.09
C PRO A 45 3.12 7.82 4.64
N ILE A 46 2.04 7.08 4.38
CA ILE A 46 1.97 5.65 4.72
C ILE A 46 3.05 4.87 3.96
N CYS A 47 3.18 5.06 2.64
CA CYS A 47 4.23 4.43 1.82
C CYS A 47 5.64 4.74 2.36
N SER A 48 5.92 6.03 2.60
CA SER A 48 7.20 6.48 3.16
C SER A 48 7.51 5.82 4.51
N CYS A 49 6.52 5.72 5.40
CA CYS A 49 6.71 5.06 6.69
C CYS A 49 7.03 3.57 6.52
N MET A 50 6.34 2.86 5.63
CA MET A 50 6.64 1.45 5.39
C MET A 50 8.07 1.26 4.87
N ASP A 51 8.53 2.13 3.98
CA ASP A 51 9.89 2.12 3.42
C ASP A 51 10.95 2.33 4.51
N TRP A 52 10.77 3.36 5.32
CA TRP A 52 11.72 3.66 6.39
C TRP A 52 11.70 2.62 7.52
N ILE A 53 10.55 2.03 7.86
CA ILE A 53 10.51 0.88 8.78
C ILE A 53 11.29 -0.30 8.19
N SER A 54 11.09 -0.61 6.90
CA SER A 54 11.77 -1.72 6.24
C SER A 54 13.29 -1.55 6.24
N VAL A 55 13.77 -0.34 5.90
CA VAL A 55 15.20 -0.01 5.90
C VAL A 55 15.78 -0.12 7.31
N SER A 56 15.15 0.50 8.30
CA SER A 56 15.62 0.50 9.68
C SER A 56 15.66 -0.91 10.27
N VAL A 57 14.58 -1.68 10.12
CA VAL A 57 14.50 -3.06 10.62
C VAL A 57 15.56 -3.95 9.98
N ARG A 58 15.75 -3.88 8.66
CA ARG A 58 16.78 -4.65 7.97
C ARG A 58 18.20 -4.25 8.38
N ASN A 59 18.43 -2.97 8.68
CA ASN A 59 19.71 -2.54 9.25
C ASN A 59 19.93 -3.13 10.65
N LEU A 60 18.91 -3.13 11.52
CA LEU A 60 18.99 -3.74 12.85
C LEU A 60 19.24 -5.25 12.78
N MET A 61 18.57 -5.97 11.87
CA MET A 61 18.76 -7.40 11.65
C MET A 61 20.17 -7.78 11.16
N ASN A 62 20.82 -6.87 10.44
CA ASN A 62 22.12 -7.07 9.82
C ASN A 62 23.21 -6.21 10.45
N PHE A 63 22.97 -5.72 11.66
CA PHE A 63 23.89 -4.83 12.33
C PHE A 63 25.24 -5.53 12.56
N PRO A 64 26.37 -4.91 12.20
CA PRO A 64 27.68 -5.55 12.30
C PRO A 64 28.12 -5.70 13.77
N GLU A 65 29.09 -6.58 14.00
CA GLU A 65 29.79 -6.63 15.29
C GLU A 65 30.39 -5.25 15.62
N LEU A 66 30.33 -4.86 16.90
CA LEU A 66 30.90 -3.60 17.34
C LEU A 66 32.43 -3.63 17.29
N SER A 67 33.01 -2.57 16.76
CA SER A 67 34.45 -2.37 16.67
C SER A 67 35.10 -2.30 18.06
N GLU A 68 36.34 -2.78 18.16
CA GLU A 68 37.18 -2.53 19.34
C GLU A 68 37.71 -1.10 19.35
N ASP A 69 37.85 -0.49 18.16
CA ASP A 69 38.12 0.94 18.01
C ASP A 69 36.91 1.73 18.50
N ILE A 70 37.15 2.56 19.52
CA ILE A 70 36.11 3.28 20.26
C ILE A 70 35.52 4.45 19.45
N ASP A 71 36.25 5.06 18.53
CA ASP A 71 35.73 6.06 17.59
C ASP A 71 34.76 5.41 16.60
N VAL A 72 35.16 4.28 16.02
CA VAL A 72 34.32 3.50 15.11
C VAL A 72 33.09 2.97 15.84
N LYS A 73 33.26 2.44 17.06
CA LYS A 73 32.16 1.96 17.91
C LYS A 73 31.16 3.07 18.22
N ALA A 74 31.62 4.28 18.51
CA ALA A 74 30.74 5.43 18.75
C ALA A 74 29.82 5.68 17.55
N MET A 75 30.37 5.67 16.34
CA MET A 75 29.59 5.87 15.12
C MET A 75 28.65 4.69 14.83
N GLN A 76 29.05 3.45 15.15
CA GLN A 76 28.16 2.30 15.07
C GLN A 76 26.98 2.45 16.05
N VAL A 77 27.23 2.76 17.31
CA VAL A 77 26.16 2.97 18.31
C VAL A 77 25.22 4.10 17.88
N TYR A 78 25.74 5.20 17.33
CA TYR A 78 24.90 6.26 16.78
C TYR A 78 24.03 5.76 15.61
N SER A 79 24.58 4.93 14.71
CA SER A 79 23.83 4.32 13.61
C SER A 79 22.73 3.37 14.10
N LEU A 80 22.98 2.62 15.17
CA LEU A 80 22.00 1.76 15.82
C LEU A 80 20.83 2.60 16.36
N ILE A 81 21.13 3.62 17.18
CA ILE A 81 20.14 4.53 17.75
C ILE A 81 19.35 5.25 16.65
N SER A 82 20.03 5.69 15.58
CA SER A 82 19.36 6.36 14.45
C SER A 82 18.38 5.44 13.72
N SER A 83 18.70 4.14 13.59
CA SER A 83 17.80 3.16 12.96
C SER A 83 16.54 2.96 13.81
N ILE A 84 16.70 2.87 15.13
CA ILE A 84 15.58 2.80 16.08
C ILE A 84 14.71 4.06 15.99
N ASP A 85 15.32 5.25 15.99
CA ASP A 85 14.60 6.53 15.92
C ASP A 85 13.74 6.64 14.65
N ILE A 86 14.33 6.33 13.49
CA ILE A 86 13.62 6.35 12.20
C ILE A 86 12.43 5.38 12.22
N ALA A 87 12.62 4.16 12.75
CA ALA A 87 11.54 3.17 12.82
C ALA A 87 10.40 3.65 13.74
N VAL A 88 10.73 4.19 14.92
CA VAL A 88 9.73 4.68 15.87
C VAL A 88 9.00 5.91 15.35
N GLU A 89 9.70 6.84 14.71
CA GLU A 89 9.07 8.01 14.09
C GLU A 89 8.08 7.59 13.00
N ALA A 90 8.47 6.65 12.14
CA ALA A 90 7.60 6.10 11.11
C ALA A 90 6.37 5.38 11.72
N LEU A 91 6.53 4.61 12.80
CA LEU A 91 5.42 3.97 13.52
C LEU A 91 4.46 4.99 14.16
N GLN A 92 5.00 6.05 14.77
CA GLN A 92 4.19 7.14 15.31
C GLN A 92 3.43 7.87 14.20
N GLN A 93 4.05 8.06 13.03
CA GLN A 93 3.41 8.70 11.89
C GLN A 93 2.32 7.81 11.28
N LEU A 94 2.54 6.50 11.16
CA LEU A 94 1.49 5.54 10.80
C LEU A 94 0.32 5.61 11.78
N HIS A 95 0.59 5.65 13.09
CA HIS A 95 -0.46 5.79 14.11
C HIS A 95 -1.27 7.08 13.92
N ARG A 96 -0.61 8.24 13.78
CA ARG A 96 -1.31 9.52 13.54
C ARG A 96 -2.29 9.42 12.39
N ILE A 97 -1.85 8.82 11.28
CA ILE A 97 -2.67 8.65 10.08
C ILE A 97 -3.77 7.63 10.35
N ILE A 98 -3.44 6.37 10.59
CA ILE A 98 -4.40 5.27 10.63
C ILE A 98 -5.44 5.50 11.74
N GLU A 99 -5.02 5.88 12.93
CA GLU A 99 -5.91 6.13 14.06
C GLU A 99 -6.61 7.50 14.00
N SER A 100 -6.19 8.41 13.11
CA SER A 100 -6.60 9.82 13.14
C SER A 100 -6.28 10.47 14.50
N ASP A 101 -5.02 10.35 14.93
CA ASP A 101 -4.51 10.84 16.21
C ASP A 101 -3.30 11.76 16.03
N ASP A 102 -3.51 12.91 15.37
CA ASP A 102 -2.45 13.88 15.01
C ASP A 102 -1.52 14.26 16.18
N LYS A 103 -2.05 14.27 17.41
CA LYS A 103 -1.32 14.69 18.63
C LYS A 103 -0.75 13.53 19.44
N LEU A 104 -0.83 12.28 18.96
CA LEU A 104 -0.41 11.10 19.73
C LEU A 104 -1.08 11.08 21.13
N ALA A 105 -2.37 11.43 21.19
CA ALA A 105 -3.13 11.40 22.42
C ALA A 105 -3.41 9.96 22.89
N ARG A 106 -3.62 9.05 21.93
CA ARG A 106 -3.92 7.63 22.07
C ARG A 106 -2.75 6.72 21.70
N TRP A 107 -1.55 7.28 21.59
CA TRP A 107 -0.32 6.50 21.39
C TRP A 107 -0.15 5.48 22.53
N PRO A 108 -0.06 4.17 22.26
CA PRO A 108 -0.13 3.14 23.30
C PRO A 108 1.00 3.20 24.33
N PHE A 109 2.17 3.75 23.95
CA PHE A 109 3.36 3.81 24.80
C PHE A 109 3.51 5.15 25.53
N LYS A 110 2.53 6.05 25.39
CA LYS A 110 2.54 7.36 26.05
C LYS A 110 2.62 7.18 27.56
N LYS A 111 3.59 7.83 28.22
CA LYS A 111 3.88 7.71 29.65
C LYS A 111 4.36 6.32 30.11
N SER A 112 4.74 5.42 29.19
CA SER A 112 5.38 4.15 29.56
C SER A 112 6.73 4.40 30.23
N THR A 113 7.05 3.69 31.31
CA THR A 113 8.37 3.70 31.97
C THR A 113 8.88 2.27 32.16
N ASN A 114 8.54 1.39 31.23
CA ASN A 114 8.70 -0.04 31.37
C ASN A 114 10.03 -0.55 30.83
N VAL A 115 10.71 0.22 29.97
CA VAL A 115 11.93 -0.23 29.31
C VAL A 115 13.17 0.24 30.05
N PHE A 116 13.37 1.56 30.18
CA PHE A 116 14.59 2.11 30.75
C PHE A 116 14.47 2.23 32.27
N LYS A 117 15.21 1.40 33.02
CA LYS A 117 15.03 1.29 34.49
C LYS A 117 15.94 2.19 35.30
N ASN A 118 17.19 2.36 34.85
CA ASN A 118 18.23 3.06 35.61
C ASN A 118 18.49 4.46 35.04
N LYS A 119 17.42 5.26 34.91
CA LYS A 119 17.50 6.62 34.35
C LYS A 119 18.35 7.53 35.24
N THR A 120 19.16 8.37 34.60
CA THR A 120 19.90 9.43 35.28
C THR A 120 18.94 10.35 36.06
N PRO A 121 19.30 10.83 37.28
CA PRO A 121 18.35 11.52 38.16
C PRO A 121 17.53 12.65 37.52
N TYR A 122 18.14 13.51 36.71
CA TYR A 122 17.44 14.63 36.06
C TYR A 122 16.54 14.22 34.87
N LEU A 123 16.60 12.95 34.43
CA LEU A 123 15.71 12.37 33.41
C LEU A 123 14.77 11.30 34.01
N SER A 124 14.78 11.12 35.33
CA SER A 124 13.96 10.11 36.03
C SER A 124 12.45 10.29 35.82
N HIS A 125 12.02 11.50 35.48
CA HIS A 125 10.62 11.85 35.21
C HIS A 125 10.18 11.57 33.77
N GLU A 126 11.12 11.31 32.86
CA GLU A 126 10.82 11.07 31.45
C GLU A 126 10.14 9.72 31.27
N ASP A 127 9.21 9.63 30.32
CA ASP A 127 8.72 8.35 29.84
C ASP A 127 9.75 7.70 28.88
N ASP A 128 9.49 6.49 28.40
CA ASP A 128 10.44 5.75 27.57
C ASP A 128 10.69 6.47 26.23
N ASP A 129 9.69 7.12 25.63
CA ASP A 129 9.85 7.84 24.37
C ASP A 129 10.62 9.16 24.56
N ALA A 130 10.39 9.88 25.65
CA ALA A 130 11.17 11.06 26.00
C ALA A 130 12.63 10.67 26.35
N TYR A 131 12.82 9.61 27.14
CA TYR A 131 14.15 9.15 27.52
C TYR A 131 14.98 8.66 26.32
N PHE A 132 14.35 7.94 25.38
CA PHE A 132 15.02 7.56 24.14
C PHE A 132 15.44 8.78 23.29
N LYS A 133 14.63 9.85 23.24
CA LYS A 133 15.04 11.10 22.58
C LYS A 133 16.25 11.74 23.25
N SER A 134 16.32 11.68 24.58
CA SER A 134 17.49 12.13 25.35
C SER A 134 18.73 11.29 25.01
N ILE A 135 18.61 9.95 24.96
CA ILE A 135 19.68 9.04 24.50
C ILE A 135 20.19 9.45 23.11
N ARG A 136 19.28 9.64 22.15
CA ARG A 136 19.64 10.04 20.77
C ARG A 136 20.35 11.38 20.71
N ALA A 137 19.89 12.36 21.48
CA ALA A 137 20.53 13.67 21.56
C ALA A 137 21.96 13.55 22.10
N ILE A 138 22.14 12.78 23.18
CA ILE A 138 23.41 12.58 23.87
C ILE A 138 24.43 11.83 23.01
N PHE A 139 24.04 10.70 22.41
CA PHE A 139 24.95 9.80 21.71
C PHE A 139 25.16 10.09 20.21
N GLY A 140 24.79 11.28 19.73
CA GLY A 140 25.29 11.74 18.42
C GLY A 140 24.48 12.81 17.71
N ALA A 141 23.16 12.92 17.93
CA ALA A 141 22.39 13.92 17.18
C ALA A 141 22.71 15.36 17.60
N HIS A 142 22.89 15.60 18.91
CA HIS A 142 23.13 16.93 19.46
C HIS A 142 24.12 16.95 20.64
N PRO A 143 25.27 16.24 20.58
CA PRO A 143 26.15 16.02 21.74
C PRO A 143 26.66 17.32 22.36
N THR A 144 26.80 18.40 21.57
CA THR A 144 27.34 19.69 22.04
C THR A 144 26.27 20.74 22.34
N ASN A 145 24.98 20.37 22.35
CA ASN A 145 23.87 21.31 22.60
C ASN A 145 22.73 20.63 23.37
N LEU A 146 23.05 20.15 24.58
CA LEU A 146 22.11 19.48 25.46
C LEU A 146 21.61 20.42 26.56
N LYS A 147 20.44 20.12 27.12
CA LYS A 147 19.90 20.81 28.30
C LYS A 147 19.30 19.81 29.28
N ASN A 148 19.54 20.00 30.57
CA ASN A 148 18.83 19.23 31.61
C ASN A 148 17.45 19.85 31.94
N SER A 149 16.72 19.20 32.85
CA SER A 149 15.40 19.64 33.33
C SER A 149 15.40 21.05 33.92
N ASP A 150 16.53 21.48 34.47
CA ASP A 150 16.70 22.78 35.11
C ASP A 150 17.13 23.87 34.11
N GLY A 151 17.25 23.53 32.82
CA GLY A 151 17.67 24.42 31.75
C GLY A 151 19.18 24.63 31.64
N GLU A 152 19.98 23.89 32.41
CA GLU A 152 21.43 23.97 32.36
C GLU A 152 21.97 23.34 31.08
N ARG A 153 22.98 23.99 30.48
CA ARG A 153 23.63 23.48 29.28
C ARG A 153 24.59 22.35 29.64
N LEU A 154 24.43 21.24 28.91
CA LEU A 154 25.28 20.07 29.02
C LEU A 154 26.00 19.81 27.70
N PHE A 155 27.16 19.15 27.78
CA PHE A 155 27.95 18.75 26.62
C PHE A 155 28.43 17.30 26.79
N ALA A 156 28.10 16.44 25.83
CA ALA A 156 28.54 15.06 25.80
C ALA A 156 29.99 14.96 25.34
N SER A 157 30.76 14.21 26.11
CA SER A 157 32.10 13.75 25.75
C SER A 157 32.06 12.65 24.69
N TRP A 158 33.25 12.32 24.21
CA TRP A 158 33.49 11.04 23.56
C TRP A 158 33.36 9.87 24.57
N PRO A 159 32.87 8.70 24.16
CA PRO A 159 32.69 7.53 25.03
C PRO A 159 33.97 7.05 25.72
N HIS A 160 33.76 6.48 26.90
CA HIS A 160 34.81 5.85 27.68
C HIS A 160 35.21 4.48 27.08
N PHE A 161 36.51 4.16 27.13
CA PHE A 161 37.04 2.85 26.70
C PHE A 161 36.43 1.68 27.49
N HIS A 162 36.10 1.91 28.76
CA HIS A 162 35.43 0.96 29.63
C HIS A 162 34.12 1.54 30.10
N ALA A 163 33.04 0.78 29.91
CA ALA A 163 31.73 1.18 30.38
C ALA A 163 31.62 1.05 31.91
N PHE A 164 30.92 1.99 32.53
CA PHE A 164 30.71 2.04 33.98
C PHE A 164 29.29 1.59 34.36
N ASN A 165 29.10 1.24 35.63
CA ASN A 165 27.77 1.03 36.25
C ASN A 165 26.89 0.01 35.51
N GLU A 166 27.48 -1.12 35.08
CA GLU A 166 26.79 -2.20 34.35
C GLU A 166 26.15 -1.77 33.02
N ASN A 167 26.59 -0.64 32.45
CA ASN A 167 26.20 -0.22 31.12
C ASN A 167 27.10 -0.84 30.05
N ASP A 168 26.62 -0.87 28.81
CA ASP A 168 27.39 -1.34 27.66
C ASP A 168 28.19 -0.21 27.01
N PHE A 169 27.69 1.03 27.15
CA PHE A 169 28.30 2.21 26.55
C PHE A 169 28.06 3.44 27.42
N THR A 170 29.13 4.17 27.75
CA THR A 170 29.05 5.33 28.67
C THR A 170 29.84 6.51 28.19
N ILE A 171 29.35 7.71 28.50
CA ILE A 171 29.97 9.01 28.25
C ILE A 171 29.88 9.87 29.53
N SER A 172 30.76 10.86 29.63
CA SER A 172 30.63 11.99 30.56
C SER A 172 29.79 13.11 29.94
N LEU A 173 28.92 13.72 30.74
CA LEU A 173 28.18 14.95 30.44
C LEU A 173 28.76 16.10 31.25
N TYR A 174 29.40 17.03 30.56
CA TYR A 174 30.01 18.22 31.14
C TYR A 174 28.95 19.29 31.39
N ASN A 175 28.96 19.89 32.59
CA ASN A 175 28.06 20.99 32.94
C ASN A 175 28.73 22.34 32.66
N ASN A 176 27.99 23.30 32.07
CA ASN A 176 28.50 24.66 31.87
C ASN A 176 28.60 25.49 33.16
N THR A 177 27.99 25.03 34.25
CA THR A 177 28.04 25.70 35.56
C THR A 177 29.34 25.33 36.29
N PRO A 178 30.21 26.32 36.60
CA PRO A 178 31.47 26.05 37.30
C PRO A 178 31.27 25.35 38.65
N GLY A 179 32.09 24.32 38.92
CA GLY A 179 32.09 23.59 40.19
C GLY A 179 30.99 22.54 40.35
N LYS A 180 30.16 22.31 39.32
CA LYS A 180 29.28 21.14 39.28
C LYS A 180 30.04 19.92 38.77
N ASP A 181 29.75 18.76 39.37
CA ASP A 181 30.30 17.49 38.94
C ASP A 181 29.74 17.07 37.58
N ASP A 182 30.59 16.42 36.79
CA ASP A 182 30.19 15.77 35.55
C ASP A 182 29.30 14.57 35.84
N VAL A 183 28.36 14.29 34.94
CA VAL A 183 27.46 13.14 35.07
C VAL A 183 27.88 12.04 34.11
N ILE A 184 28.07 10.83 34.64
CA ILE A 184 28.23 9.63 33.79
C ILE A 184 26.85 9.20 33.28
N PHE A 185 26.68 9.24 31.97
CA PHE A 185 25.49 8.75 31.28
C PHE A 185 25.81 7.45 30.56
N GLY A 186 24.97 6.43 30.78
CA GLY A 186 25.16 5.10 30.22
C GLY A 186 23.91 4.58 29.54
N ILE A 187 24.11 3.70 28.56
CA ILE A 187 23.04 2.92 27.93
C ILE A 187 23.35 1.44 28.01
N LYS A 188 22.28 0.66 28.08
CA LYS A 188 22.31 -0.79 27.85
C LYS A 188 21.69 -1.09 26.50
N PHE A 189 22.34 -1.96 25.73
CA PHE A 189 21.85 -2.31 24.41
C PHE A 189 20.57 -3.16 24.47
N ASP A 190 20.42 -4.00 25.50
CA ASP A 190 19.20 -4.78 25.73
C ASP A 190 17.96 -3.89 25.94
N GLU A 191 18.09 -2.78 26.67
CA GLU A 191 17.02 -1.78 26.85
C GLU A 191 16.67 -1.11 25.50
N LEU A 192 17.67 -0.79 24.66
CA LEU A 192 17.43 -0.24 23.32
C LEU A 192 16.70 -1.22 22.41
N ILE A 193 17.08 -2.50 22.44
CA ILE A 193 16.42 -3.54 21.64
C ILE A 193 14.99 -3.77 22.14
N THR A 194 14.79 -3.88 23.46
CA THR A 194 13.45 -3.99 24.06
C THR A 194 12.56 -2.80 23.67
N TYR A 195 13.11 -1.59 23.67
CA TYR A 195 12.40 -0.37 23.27
C TYR A 195 11.82 -0.46 21.87
N ILE A 196 12.63 -0.86 20.88
CA ILE A 196 12.18 -0.98 19.49
C ILE A 196 11.28 -2.20 19.29
N GLU A 197 11.53 -3.32 19.97
CA GLU A 197 10.71 -4.53 19.84
C GLU A 197 9.25 -4.28 20.24
N ASP A 198 9.03 -3.61 21.37
CA ASP A 198 7.67 -3.29 21.84
C ASP A 198 6.92 -2.41 20.84
N ARG A 199 7.61 -1.42 20.28
CA ARG A 199 7.03 -0.46 19.32
C ARG A 199 6.81 -1.10 17.96
N TYR A 200 7.72 -1.95 17.51
CA TYR A 200 7.59 -2.65 16.25
C TYR A 200 6.41 -3.63 16.29
N LYS A 201 6.21 -4.36 17.39
CA LYS A 201 5.05 -5.26 17.58
C LYS A 201 3.71 -4.55 17.43
N TYR A 202 3.63 -3.25 17.74
CA TYR A 202 2.43 -2.43 17.55
C TYR A 202 1.97 -2.33 16.09
N LEU A 203 2.84 -2.62 15.13
CA LEU A 203 2.45 -2.72 13.72
C LEU A 203 1.35 -3.76 13.48
N THR A 204 1.28 -4.81 14.32
CA THR A 204 0.16 -5.77 14.34
C THR A 204 -1.18 -5.10 14.63
N SER A 205 -1.21 -4.18 15.59
CA SER A 205 -2.42 -3.43 15.92
C SER A 205 -2.79 -2.47 14.81
N LEU A 206 -1.82 -1.76 14.22
CA LEU A 206 -2.06 -0.88 13.08
C LEU A 206 -2.59 -1.65 11.86
N LYS A 207 -2.08 -2.86 11.60
CA LYS A 207 -2.61 -3.79 10.60
C LYS A 207 -4.10 -4.06 10.84
N GLY A 208 -4.46 -4.41 12.08
CA GLY A 208 -5.84 -4.61 12.49
C GLY A 208 -6.72 -3.37 12.28
N SER A 209 -6.19 -2.18 12.57
CA SER A 209 -6.90 -0.92 12.36
C SER A 209 -7.18 -0.63 10.88
N VAL A 210 -6.22 -0.89 9.97
CA VAL A 210 -6.45 -0.74 8.51
C VAL A 210 -7.59 -1.66 8.05
N ILE A 211 -7.59 -2.92 8.48
CA ILE A 211 -8.66 -3.88 8.16
C ILE A 211 -10.01 -3.41 8.70
N ALA A 212 -10.05 -2.94 9.95
CA ALA A 212 -11.29 -2.44 10.57
C ALA A 212 -11.84 -1.20 9.85
N ILE A 213 -10.96 -0.29 9.42
CA ILE A 213 -11.33 0.88 8.61
C ILE A 213 -11.93 0.42 7.27
N ARG A 214 -11.31 -0.55 6.59
CA ARG A 214 -11.82 -1.12 5.33
C ARG A 214 -13.21 -1.71 5.51
N ILE A 215 -13.40 -2.60 6.48
CA ILE A 215 -14.69 -3.24 6.77
C ILE A 215 -15.77 -2.19 7.04
N LYS A 216 -15.46 -1.19 7.89
CA LYS A 216 -16.40 -0.12 8.21
C LYS A 216 -16.77 0.72 6.99
N HIS A 217 -15.77 1.05 6.16
CA HIS A 217 -15.98 1.83 4.94
C HIS A 217 -16.89 1.08 3.95
N TYR A 218 -16.59 -0.17 3.65
CA TYR A 218 -17.40 -0.99 2.75
C TYR A 218 -18.81 -1.25 3.29
N SER A 219 -18.96 -1.49 4.60
CA SER A 219 -20.29 -1.59 5.22
C SER A 219 -21.11 -0.29 5.16
N THR A 220 -20.44 0.86 5.04
CA THR A 220 -21.13 2.16 4.85
C THR A 220 -21.57 2.33 3.41
N LEU A 221 -20.69 2.01 2.45
CA LEU A 221 -21.01 2.08 1.01
C LEU A 221 -22.07 1.07 0.60
N SER A 222 -22.08 -0.14 1.19
CA SER A 222 -23.08 -1.14 0.84
C SER A 222 -24.51 -0.78 1.25
N LYS A 223 -24.66 0.15 2.19
CA LYS A 223 -25.98 0.70 2.60
C LYS A 223 -26.42 1.87 1.72
N GLN A 224 -25.53 2.44 0.93
CA GLN A 224 -25.87 3.48 -0.03
C GLN A 224 -26.41 2.78 -1.28
N ILE A 225 -27.73 2.88 -1.48
CA ILE A 225 -28.41 2.22 -2.60
C ILE A 225 -28.00 2.91 -3.91
N ILE A 226 -27.50 2.10 -4.85
CA ILE A 226 -27.29 2.54 -6.23
C ILE A 226 -28.67 2.75 -6.87
N PRO A 227 -28.96 3.94 -7.42
CA PRO A 227 -30.23 4.19 -8.09
C PRO A 227 -30.52 3.18 -9.21
N SER A 228 -31.79 2.82 -9.39
CA SER A 228 -32.25 1.95 -10.47
C SER A 228 -32.61 2.76 -11.71
N THR A 229 -32.31 2.22 -12.89
CA THR A 229 -32.77 2.75 -14.17
C THR A 229 -33.06 1.60 -15.13
N ASP A 230 -34.10 1.74 -15.94
CA ASP A 230 -34.48 0.71 -16.93
C ASP A 230 -33.72 0.88 -18.26
N ASN A 231 -32.98 1.98 -18.43
CA ASN A 231 -32.19 2.23 -19.63
C ASN A 231 -30.75 1.76 -19.45
N ILE A 232 -30.32 0.82 -20.28
CA ILE A 232 -28.98 0.20 -20.19
C ILE A 232 -27.82 1.21 -20.37
N HIS A 233 -27.96 2.23 -21.20
CA HIS A 233 -26.90 3.24 -21.34
C HIS A 233 -26.79 4.12 -20.09
N ALA A 234 -27.92 4.48 -19.48
CA ALA A 234 -27.95 5.20 -18.21
C ALA A 234 -27.39 4.33 -17.08
N GLU A 235 -27.71 3.04 -17.09
CA GLU A 235 -27.24 2.03 -16.15
C GLU A 235 -25.72 1.90 -16.16
N LEU A 236 -25.12 1.73 -17.35
CA LEU A 236 -23.68 1.56 -17.49
C LEU A 236 -22.90 2.82 -17.12
N LYS A 237 -23.43 4.01 -17.45
CA LYS A 237 -22.83 5.29 -17.02
C LYS A 237 -22.89 5.45 -15.50
N LEU A 238 -24.00 5.06 -14.87
CA LEU A 238 -24.12 5.05 -13.42
C LEU A 238 -23.12 4.07 -12.80
N LEU A 239 -23.05 2.83 -13.30
CA LEU A 239 -22.10 1.83 -12.85
C LEU A 239 -20.65 2.32 -12.94
N LEU A 240 -20.26 2.96 -14.05
CA LEU A 240 -18.93 3.50 -14.22
C LEU A 240 -18.59 4.55 -13.14
N SER A 241 -19.56 5.41 -12.80
CA SER A 241 -19.39 6.38 -11.71
C SER A 241 -19.32 5.73 -10.32
N GLU A 242 -20.09 4.66 -10.10
CA GLU A 242 -20.09 3.91 -8.84
C GLU A 242 -18.80 3.13 -8.64
N VAL A 243 -18.21 2.56 -9.70
CA VAL A 243 -16.87 1.91 -9.64
C VAL A 243 -15.85 2.86 -9.03
N ALA A 244 -15.82 4.12 -9.47
CA ALA A 244 -14.86 5.12 -8.98
C ALA A 244 -15.00 5.43 -7.48
N VAL A 245 -16.23 5.35 -6.95
CA VAL A 245 -16.51 5.61 -5.53
C VAL A 245 -16.31 4.34 -4.69
N ARG A 246 -16.54 3.16 -5.28
CA ARG A 246 -16.57 1.86 -4.59
C ARG A 246 -15.28 1.08 -4.79
N GLY A 247 -14.17 1.75 -4.47
CA GLY A 247 -12.84 1.15 -4.44
C GLY A 247 -12.04 1.28 -5.73
N ASP A 248 -12.61 1.93 -6.76
CA ASP A 248 -11.91 2.30 -8.01
C ASP A 248 -11.23 1.10 -8.69
N ASN A 249 -11.90 -0.05 -8.66
CA ASN A 249 -11.36 -1.32 -9.15
C ASN A 249 -11.22 -1.32 -10.67
N ASP A 250 -9.98 -1.46 -11.16
CA ASP A 250 -9.66 -1.42 -12.59
C ASP A 250 -10.36 -2.51 -13.40
N TYR A 251 -10.50 -3.72 -12.84
CA TYR A 251 -11.18 -4.81 -13.53
C TYR A 251 -12.64 -4.45 -13.83
N TYR A 252 -13.42 -4.03 -12.84
CA TYR A 252 -14.81 -3.59 -13.08
C TYR A 252 -14.90 -2.35 -13.95
N ARG A 253 -13.95 -1.41 -13.86
CA ARG A 253 -13.93 -0.25 -14.75
C ARG A 253 -13.83 -0.69 -16.22
N MET A 254 -12.86 -1.55 -16.53
CA MET A 254 -12.65 -2.06 -17.88
C MET A 254 -13.86 -2.83 -18.41
N GLU A 255 -14.47 -3.67 -17.58
CA GLU A 255 -15.67 -4.43 -17.96
C GLU A 255 -16.85 -3.50 -18.26
N VAL A 256 -17.09 -2.47 -17.44
CA VAL A 256 -18.16 -1.49 -17.70
C VAL A 256 -17.87 -0.66 -18.95
N GLU A 257 -16.63 -0.22 -19.16
CA GLU A 257 -16.22 0.52 -20.36
C GLU A 257 -16.40 -0.31 -21.64
N GLU A 258 -16.06 -1.60 -21.61
CA GLU A 258 -16.31 -2.50 -22.73
C GLU A 258 -17.81 -2.67 -22.99
N LEU A 259 -18.62 -2.86 -21.95
CA LEU A 259 -20.08 -2.93 -22.10
C LEU A 259 -20.64 -1.66 -22.74
N ILE A 260 -20.17 -0.46 -22.34
CA ILE A 260 -20.58 0.80 -22.94
C ILE A 260 -20.30 0.79 -24.45
N LYS A 261 -19.07 0.44 -24.86
CA LYS A 261 -18.71 0.34 -26.29
C LYS A 261 -19.59 -0.65 -27.04
N LEU A 262 -19.88 -1.80 -26.45
CA LEU A 262 -20.71 -2.83 -27.09
C LEU A 262 -22.15 -2.36 -27.33
N PHE A 263 -22.77 -1.67 -26.35
CA PHE A 263 -24.12 -1.13 -26.50
C PHE A 263 -24.17 0.09 -27.43
N GLU A 264 -23.07 0.81 -27.63
CA GLU A 264 -22.97 1.92 -28.60
C GLU A 264 -22.79 1.45 -30.05
N GLY A 265 -22.36 0.20 -30.26
CA GLY A 265 -22.17 -0.38 -31.59
C GLY A 265 -23.46 -0.48 -32.40
N ASN A 266 -23.40 -0.14 -33.69
CA ASN A 266 -24.56 -0.08 -34.57
C ASN A 266 -24.38 -0.94 -35.83
N VAL A 267 -24.91 -2.17 -35.78
CA VAL A 267 -24.87 -3.11 -36.90
C VAL A 267 -25.86 -2.70 -37.98
N LYS A 268 -25.33 -2.30 -39.15
CA LYS A 268 -26.13 -1.82 -40.29
C LYS A 268 -26.69 -2.97 -41.13
N GLU A 269 -26.00 -4.11 -41.14
CA GLU A 269 -26.35 -5.30 -41.91
C GLU A 269 -27.66 -5.92 -41.41
N ALA A 270 -28.67 -5.95 -42.28
CA ALA A 270 -30.00 -6.44 -41.92
C ALA A 270 -30.00 -7.90 -41.43
N HIS A 271 -29.12 -8.76 -41.97
CA HIS A 271 -29.03 -10.18 -41.59
C HIS A 271 -28.38 -10.42 -40.23
N LEU A 272 -27.74 -9.40 -39.63
CA LEU A 272 -27.07 -9.49 -38.33
C LEU A 272 -27.87 -8.84 -37.21
N LYS A 273 -28.94 -8.09 -37.51
CA LYS A 273 -29.70 -7.36 -36.48
C LYS A 273 -30.26 -8.27 -35.39
N ASP A 274 -30.93 -9.35 -35.79
CA ASP A 274 -31.48 -10.32 -34.83
C ASP A 274 -30.37 -10.98 -33.99
N GLU A 275 -29.22 -11.28 -34.60
CA GLU A 275 -28.06 -11.83 -33.88
C GLU A 275 -27.47 -10.83 -32.89
N ALA A 276 -27.40 -9.55 -33.28
CA ALA A 276 -26.91 -8.47 -32.44
C ALA A 276 -27.83 -8.25 -31.24
N ASP A 277 -29.15 -8.19 -31.45
CA ASP A 277 -30.14 -8.03 -30.37
C ASP A 277 -30.08 -9.20 -29.38
N VAL A 278 -29.97 -10.43 -29.88
CA VAL A 278 -29.79 -11.62 -29.04
C VAL A 278 -28.47 -11.56 -28.27
N PHE A 279 -27.37 -11.16 -28.91
CA PHE A 279 -26.08 -11.03 -28.24
C PHE A 279 -26.10 -9.96 -27.15
N LEU A 280 -26.61 -8.76 -27.44
CA LEU A 280 -26.75 -7.66 -26.48
C LEU A 280 -27.64 -8.07 -25.29
N SER A 281 -28.70 -8.84 -25.53
CA SER A 281 -29.54 -9.38 -24.44
C SER A 281 -28.76 -10.24 -23.43
N LYS A 282 -27.70 -10.92 -23.88
CA LYS A 282 -26.82 -11.74 -23.02
C LYS A 282 -25.80 -10.91 -22.24
N LEU A 283 -25.63 -9.63 -22.57
CA LEU A 283 -24.77 -8.71 -21.81
C LEU A 283 -25.48 -8.11 -20.60
N HIS A 284 -26.82 -8.04 -20.60
CA HIS A 284 -27.58 -7.51 -19.47
C HIS A 284 -27.29 -8.22 -18.13
N PRO A 285 -27.22 -9.57 -18.06
CA PRO A 285 -26.81 -10.26 -16.83
C PRO A 285 -25.46 -9.81 -16.27
N ILE A 286 -24.52 -9.41 -17.12
CA ILE A 286 -23.20 -8.92 -16.71
C ILE A 286 -23.32 -7.59 -15.99
N ALA A 287 -24.10 -6.65 -16.54
CA ALA A 287 -24.37 -5.37 -15.87
C ALA A 287 -25.10 -5.57 -14.52
N VAL A 288 -26.02 -6.53 -14.45
CA VAL A 288 -26.72 -6.90 -13.21
C VAL A 288 -25.77 -7.49 -12.16
N GLU A 289 -24.85 -8.36 -12.56
CA GLU A 289 -23.84 -8.92 -11.67
C GLU A 289 -22.88 -7.84 -11.15
N ILE A 290 -22.37 -6.98 -12.04
CA ILE A 290 -21.52 -5.84 -11.64
C ILE A 290 -22.25 -4.95 -10.63
N ARG A 291 -23.53 -4.63 -10.89
CA ARG A 291 -24.37 -3.86 -9.94
C ARG A 291 -24.44 -4.50 -8.58
N TYR A 292 -24.78 -5.79 -8.55
CA TYR A 292 -24.91 -6.54 -7.31
C TYR A 292 -23.59 -6.52 -6.53
N ASN A 293 -22.49 -6.81 -7.22
CA ASN A 293 -21.17 -6.83 -6.61
C ASN A 293 -20.74 -5.45 -6.08
N LEU A 294 -20.99 -4.37 -6.83
CA LEU A 294 -20.75 -3.01 -6.34
C LEU A 294 -21.64 -2.65 -5.15
N GLN A 295 -22.91 -3.02 -5.17
CA GLN A 295 -23.85 -2.75 -4.06
C GLN A 295 -23.40 -3.48 -2.79
N GLU A 296 -22.98 -4.73 -2.90
CA GLU A 296 -22.55 -5.54 -1.75
C GLU A 296 -21.08 -5.34 -1.36
N MET A 297 -20.32 -4.58 -2.16
CA MET A 297 -18.86 -4.39 -2.02
C MET A 297 -18.06 -5.70 -2.19
N ASN A 298 -18.53 -6.56 -3.09
CA ASN A 298 -17.83 -7.80 -3.49
C ASN A 298 -16.91 -7.52 -4.68
N ILE A 299 -15.62 -7.83 -4.52
CA ILE A 299 -14.63 -7.76 -5.61
C ILE A 299 -14.33 -9.20 -6.02
N GLU A 300 -15.05 -9.67 -7.03
CA GLU A 300 -15.02 -11.06 -7.48
C GLU A 300 -14.97 -11.13 -9.01
N ASP A 301 -14.49 -12.25 -9.53
CA ASP A 301 -14.58 -12.51 -10.97
C ASP A 301 -16.04 -12.64 -11.40
N LEU A 302 -16.41 -11.96 -12.49
CA LEU A 302 -17.78 -12.01 -13.02
C LEU A 302 -18.04 -13.39 -13.62
N ALA A 303 -19.00 -14.13 -13.06
CA ALA A 303 -19.38 -15.46 -13.56
C ALA A 303 -20.15 -15.37 -14.88
N THR A 304 -20.95 -14.33 -15.07
CA THR A 304 -21.82 -14.15 -16.25
C THR A 304 -21.06 -13.84 -17.54
N LYS A 305 -19.77 -13.50 -17.46
CA LYS A 305 -18.93 -13.22 -18.64
C LYS A 305 -18.50 -14.48 -19.39
N HIS A 306 -18.49 -15.64 -18.74
CA HIS A 306 -18.00 -16.89 -19.32
C HIS A 306 -18.91 -17.36 -20.46
N GLY A 307 -18.32 -17.63 -21.63
CA GLY A 307 -19.07 -18.05 -22.82
C GLY A 307 -19.86 -16.94 -23.51
N VAL A 308 -19.78 -15.70 -23.00
CA VAL A 308 -20.32 -14.49 -23.64
C VAL A 308 -19.15 -13.59 -24.06
N LEU A 309 -18.56 -12.85 -23.13
CA LEU A 309 -17.37 -12.03 -23.39
C LEU A 309 -16.11 -12.90 -23.47
N ILE A 310 -15.91 -13.84 -22.54
CA ILE A 310 -14.79 -14.79 -22.61
C ILE A 310 -15.15 -15.93 -23.57
N SER A 311 -15.02 -15.63 -24.86
CA SER A 311 -15.26 -16.53 -25.99
C SER A 311 -14.02 -16.63 -26.88
N THR A 312 -13.72 -17.83 -27.37
CA THR A 312 -12.54 -18.09 -28.21
C THR A 312 -12.90 -18.88 -29.45
N LEU A 313 -12.22 -18.57 -30.56
CA LEU A 313 -12.33 -19.35 -31.78
C LEU A 313 -11.84 -20.80 -31.57
N PRO A 314 -12.35 -21.77 -32.33
CA PRO A 314 -11.86 -23.14 -32.35
C PRO A 314 -10.34 -23.21 -32.57
N LYS A 315 -9.67 -24.11 -31.83
CA LYS A 315 -8.22 -24.35 -31.93
C LYS A 315 -7.36 -23.08 -31.80
N ASN A 316 -7.84 -22.05 -31.10
CA ASN A 316 -7.18 -20.75 -30.97
C ASN A 316 -6.83 -20.10 -32.31
N ALA A 317 -7.69 -20.29 -33.32
CA ALA A 317 -7.53 -19.62 -34.61
C ALA A 317 -7.46 -18.09 -34.44
N LEU A 318 -6.70 -17.44 -35.33
CA LEU A 318 -6.52 -15.99 -35.38
C LEU A 318 -6.00 -15.36 -34.08
N HIS A 319 -5.36 -16.10 -33.18
CA HIS A 319 -4.90 -15.58 -31.87
C HIS A 319 -4.15 -14.24 -31.97
N TYR A 320 -3.17 -14.14 -32.88
CA TYR A 320 -2.42 -12.90 -33.12
C TYR A 320 -3.32 -11.74 -33.58
N VAL A 321 -4.22 -12.01 -34.54
CA VAL A 321 -5.13 -11.01 -35.09
C VAL A 321 -6.10 -10.52 -34.01
N LEU A 322 -6.67 -11.43 -33.22
CA LEU A 322 -7.58 -11.09 -32.12
C LEU A 322 -6.89 -10.23 -31.06
N GLN A 323 -5.67 -10.60 -30.65
CA GLN A 323 -4.90 -9.81 -29.70
C GLN A 323 -4.68 -8.38 -30.20
N LYS A 324 -4.32 -8.22 -31.48
CA LYS A 324 -4.12 -6.90 -32.10
C LYS A 324 -5.41 -6.11 -32.23
N MET A 325 -6.50 -6.76 -32.64
CA MET A 325 -7.82 -6.15 -32.72
C MET A 325 -8.28 -5.62 -31.35
N PHE A 326 -8.18 -6.43 -30.29
CA PHE A 326 -8.57 -5.96 -28.95
C PHE A 326 -7.70 -4.81 -28.47
N THR A 327 -6.39 -4.84 -28.74
CA THR A 327 -5.48 -3.73 -28.41
C THR A 327 -5.88 -2.46 -29.16
N TRP A 328 -6.14 -2.58 -30.47
CA TRP A 328 -6.53 -1.46 -31.31
C TRP A 328 -7.87 -0.86 -30.86
N LEU A 329 -8.92 -1.66 -30.71
CA LEU A 329 -10.28 -1.21 -30.35
C LEU A 329 -10.40 -0.65 -28.92
N HIS A 330 -9.42 -0.94 -28.05
CA HIS A 330 -9.35 -0.42 -26.68
C HIS A 330 -8.31 0.69 -26.51
N SER A 331 -7.72 1.19 -27.60
CA SER A 331 -6.73 2.26 -27.55
C SER A 331 -7.04 3.37 -28.54
N ASP A 332 -6.66 4.60 -28.23
CA ASP A 332 -6.73 5.72 -29.18
C ASP A 332 -5.60 5.69 -30.23
N ARG A 333 -4.90 4.55 -30.36
CA ARG A 333 -3.74 4.43 -31.25
C ARG A 333 -4.15 3.84 -32.59
N TYR A 334 -3.85 4.59 -33.65
CA TYR A 334 -3.97 4.08 -35.02
C TYR A 334 -3.05 2.86 -35.24
N ASP A 335 -3.61 1.76 -35.72
CA ASP A 335 -2.85 0.59 -36.16
C ASP A 335 -2.79 0.54 -37.70
N PRO A 336 -1.58 0.65 -38.32
CA PRO A 336 -1.42 0.65 -39.77
C PRO A 336 -1.81 -0.69 -40.42
N MET A 337 -1.95 -1.76 -39.64
CA MET A 337 -2.39 -3.08 -40.10
C MET A 337 -3.88 -3.35 -39.87
N GLY A 338 -4.67 -2.34 -39.45
CA GLY A 338 -6.11 -2.47 -39.22
C GLY A 338 -6.86 -3.18 -40.35
N GLY A 339 -6.63 -2.76 -41.60
CA GLY A 339 -7.24 -3.39 -42.78
C GLY A 339 -6.89 -4.88 -42.93
N PHE A 340 -5.62 -5.25 -42.71
CA PHE A 340 -5.19 -6.64 -42.74
C PHE A 340 -5.91 -7.51 -41.69
N TYR A 341 -6.16 -6.97 -40.50
CA TYR A 341 -6.89 -7.70 -39.46
C TYR A 341 -8.36 -7.91 -39.82
N LEU A 342 -9.03 -6.87 -40.33
CA LEU A 342 -10.43 -6.95 -40.78
C LEU A 342 -10.59 -7.98 -41.91
N ASP A 343 -9.67 -7.98 -42.89
CA ASP A 343 -9.64 -8.95 -43.98
C ASP A 343 -9.51 -10.39 -43.47
N LYS A 344 -8.65 -10.62 -42.48
CA LYS A 344 -8.47 -11.95 -41.87
C LYS A 344 -9.71 -12.43 -41.11
N LEU A 345 -10.42 -11.52 -40.44
CA LEU A 345 -11.69 -11.84 -39.79
C LEU A 345 -12.79 -12.17 -40.80
N ASN A 346 -12.86 -11.45 -41.93
CA ASN A 346 -13.79 -11.74 -43.02
C ASN A 346 -13.47 -13.06 -43.70
N GLU A 347 -12.19 -13.34 -44.01
CA GLU A 347 -11.75 -14.61 -44.60
C GLU A 347 -12.17 -15.80 -43.73
N TYR A 348 -11.94 -15.70 -42.41
CA TYR A 348 -12.29 -16.76 -41.47
C TYR A 348 -13.80 -16.94 -41.31
N SER A 349 -14.57 -15.85 -41.29
CA SER A 349 -16.02 -15.89 -41.13
C SER A 349 -16.80 -16.10 -42.44
N GLY A 350 -16.12 -16.28 -43.57
CA GLY A 350 -16.75 -16.35 -44.89
C GLY A 350 -17.50 -15.06 -45.25
N GLY A 351 -17.07 -13.91 -44.72
CA GLY A 351 -17.69 -12.60 -44.91
C GLY A 351 -18.99 -12.39 -44.13
N ARG A 352 -19.41 -13.32 -43.26
CA ARG A 352 -20.69 -13.24 -42.52
C ARG A 352 -20.88 -11.92 -41.78
N TYR A 353 -19.83 -11.44 -41.10
CA TYR A 353 -19.89 -10.26 -40.23
C TYR A 353 -19.54 -8.95 -40.94
N ASN A 354 -19.05 -9.01 -42.18
CA ASN A 354 -18.70 -7.84 -42.99
C ASN A 354 -17.90 -6.79 -42.20
N PHE A 355 -16.74 -7.17 -41.69
CA PHE A 355 -15.83 -6.24 -41.01
C PHE A 355 -15.28 -5.24 -42.03
N CYS A 356 -15.49 -3.94 -41.83
CA CYS A 356 -15.02 -2.91 -42.76
C CYS A 356 -14.46 -1.70 -42.02
N SER A 357 -13.61 -0.92 -42.68
CA SER A 357 -13.00 0.28 -42.10
C SER A 357 -13.97 1.48 -41.97
N GLU A 358 -15.20 1.35 -42.47
CA GLU A 358 -16.24 2.36 -42.33
C GLU A 358 -17.05 2.20 -41.03
N ASP A 359 -16.92 1.03 -40.38
CA ASP A 359 -17.47 0.82 -39.05
C ASP A 359 -16.66 1.61 -38.02
N ASP A 360 -17.34 2.20 -37.05
CA ASP A 360 -16.68 2.72 -35.86
C ASP A 360 -16.15 1.58 -34.97
N ASP A 361 -15.29 1.91 -34.01
CA ASP A 361 -14.67 0.94 -33.12
C ASP A 361 -15.73 0.15 -32.32
N SER A 362 -16.79 0.82 -31.87
CA SER A 362 -17.89 0.20 -31.13
C SER A 362 -18.63 -0.86 -31.97
N THR A 363 -18.93 -0.54 -33.24
CA THR A 363 -19.57 -1.46 -34.18
C THR A 363 -18.66 -2.63 -34.54
N THR A 364 -17.37 -2.34 -34.76
CA THR A 364 -16.36 -3.37 -35.03
C THR A 364 -16.19 -4.33 -33.84
N LEU A 365 -16.14 -3.79 -32.62
CA LEU A 365 -16.04 -4.56 -31.39
C LEU A 365 -17.28 -5.43 -31.16
N LEU A 366 -18.48 -4.89 -31.39
CA LEU A 366 -19.73 -5.64 -31.30
C LEU A 366 -19.74 -6.82 -32.29
N LYS A 367 -19.44 -6.59 -33.57
CA LYS A 367 -19.31 -7.64 -34.58
C LYS A 367 -18.27 -8.70 -34.19
N LEU A 368 -17.14 -8.27 -33.63
CA LEU A 368 -16.07 -9.17 -33.20
C LEU A 368 -16.52 -10.06 -32.05
N ARG A 369 -17.14 -9.49 -31.00
CA ARG A 369 -17.66 -10.27 -29.87
C ARG A 369 -18.80 -11.21 -30.29
N MET A 370 -19.69 -10.77 -31.19
CA MET A 370 -20.72 -11.63 -31.79
C MET A 370 -20.10 -12.84 -32.52
N MET A 371 -19.09 -12.61 -33.36
CA MET A 371 -18.35 -13.67 -34.05
C MET A 371 -17.74 -14.67 -33.06
N LEU A 372 -17.01 -14.18 -32.06
CA LEU A 372 -16.39 -15.04 -31.05
C LEU A 372 -17.42 -15.88 -30.31
N HIS A 373 -18.54 -15.26 -29.91
CA HIS A 373 -19.63 -15.94 -29.24
C HIS A 373 -20.25 -17.03 -30.14
N TRP A 374 -20.58 -16.72 -31.39
CA TRP A 374 -21.18 -17.66 -32.33
C TRP A 374 -20.32 -18.92 -32.52
N TYR A 375 -19.02 -18.74 -32.75
CA TYR A 375 -18.09 -19.85 -32.93
C TYR A 375 -17.82 -20.62 -31.63
N HIS A 376 -17.93 -19.96 -30.48
CA HIS A 376 -17.80 -20.63 -29.19
C HIS A 376 -18.95 -21.60 -28.92
N GLN A 377 -20.18 -21.23 -29.32
CA GLN A 377 -21.38 -22.07 -29.15
C GLN A 377 -21.43 -23.29 -30.09
N GLN A 378 -20.50 -23.41 -31.04
CA GLN A 378 -20.41 -24.54 -31.98
C GLN A 378 -19.42 -25.62 -31.57
N LYS A 379 -18.72 -25.41 -30.45
CA LYS A 379 -17.90 -26.42 -29.79
C LYS A 379 -18.81 -27.38 -29.03
#